data_AF-A0A6J0TR53-F1
#
_entry.id   AF-A0A6J0TR53-F1
#
_cell.length_a   1.000
_cell.length_b   1.000
_cell.length_c   1.000
_cell.angle_alpha   90.00
_cell.angle_beta   90.00
_cell.angle_gamma   90.00
#
_symmetry.space_group_name_H-M   'P 1'
#
loop_
_entity.id
_entity.type
_entity.pdbx_description
1 polymer ?
#
loop_
_entity_poly.entity_id
_entity_poly.type
_entity_poly.pdbx_seq_one_letter_code
_entity_poly.pdbx_strand_id
1 'polypeptide(L)'
;MGEDERVQHQQRPCSEESGKEPTKTCKGLTVKCLNSFRGKISAGNWRIRQDGDSQSDLKTGHSEDQDSEEKKIALELLETEQAYVTRLHLLDQVFFLELLKEARNAKTFPEGVVKMIFSNISSIYQFHAEFFLPELQKRMENWDSSPRIGDIIQKVAPFLKMYSEYVKNFDKAVELITTWSEKSLAFQEVISRIQRQETCASLTLQHHMLEPIQRIPRYELLLKDYIRKLPLESPDREDAQKALEMIFTAAKHSNAAIAEMEQLQNLWEVYRRLGLEDEFIDPSNELIKEGPIQKISYRHNVTAEKYLFLFNNVLLYCAPKVIQVGSEFQVRSRIDVEGMKVRELNDMEFPHAFLVSGKQRTLELQASWVLFLCRSQEEMNAWIKAFQCAIDRKEKRCESFKAAIQGSEVVIQNSNQCQSEELGRRAPQWVRDKLVTMCMRCKEPFNAITRRRHHCRACGYVVCGRCSEYKAELQYDKNRPNRVCVECFTFLTGHLLPDDQHGKNKSILEKGSAGISGQSLMCSFLQLLDKNGKGSMRGWFVIPRDDPLVLYVYAAPQDVKAHTSIPLLGYQVKEMPQSDTRHIFQLVQSKQIYTLAAETEDLKQRWMKAIAQAAHGEEDDSFDELD
;
A
#
# COMPACT_ATOMS: atom_id res chain seq x y z
N MET A 1 74.55 -45.31 -32.53
CA MET A 1 75.09 -44.89 -31.22
C MET A 1 74.42 -43.55 -30.94
N GLY A 2 73.24 -43.55 -30.34
CA GLY A 2 72.98 -44.03 -28.97
C GLY A 2 73.31 -42.84 -28.07
N GLU A 3 72.43 -42.32 -27.22
CA GLU A 3 71.44 -42.95 -26.35
C GLU A 3 70.50 -41.82 -25.86
N ASP A 4 69.17 -42.01 -25.96
CA ASP A 4 68.26 -42.44 -24.88
C ASP A 4 68.00 -41.32 -23.84
N GLU A 5 66.83 -40.69 -23.78
CA GLU A 5 65.54 -41.25 -23.31
C GLU A 5 65.62 -42.04 -22.00
N ARG A 6 64.93 -41.55 -20.96
CA ARG A 6 64.08 -42.32 -20.02
C ARG A 6 63.36 -41.32 -19.11
N VAL A 7 62.04 -41.12 -19.15
CA VAL A 7 60.91 -42.05 -19.12
C VAL A 7 60.89 -42.91 -17.86
N GLN A 8 59.80 -42.77 -17.08
CA GLN A 8 58.94 -43.83 -16.55
C GLN A 8 57.88 -43.20 -15.64
N HIS A 9 56.61 -43.61 -15.56
CA HIS A 9 55.72 -44.48 -16.35
C HIS A 9 54.29 -44.29 -15.75
N GLN A 10 53.24 -44.17 -16.58
CA GLN A 10 52.09 -45.10 -16.69
C GLN A 10 51.23 -45.31 -15.41
N GLN A 11 49.88 -45.19 -15.37
CA GLN A 11 48.84 -45.67 -16.29
C GLN A 11 47.46 -45.00 -16.05
N ARG A 12 46.70 -44.88 -17.16
CA ARG A 12 45.24 -44.78 -17.47
C ARG A 12 44.18 -45.16 -16.39
N PRO A 13 42.91 -44.69 -16.48
CA PRO A 13 42.04 -44.86 -17.68
C PRO A 13 41.13 -43.70 -18.14
N CYS A 14 40.72 -43.85 -19.40
CA CYS A 14 39.64 -43.13 -20.09
C CYS A 14 38.27 -43.37 -19.44
N SER A 15 37.42 -42.32 -19.43
CA SER A 15 36.06 -42.40 -19.98
C SER A 15 35.38 -41.01 -20.00
N GLU A 16 34.89 -40.67 -21.19
CA GLU A 16 33.67 -39.93 -21.50
C GLU A 16 33.63 -38.38 -21.59
N GLU A 17 33.15 -38.00 -22.78
CA GLU A 17 32.80 -36.71 -23.36
C GLU A 17 31.92 -35.80 -22.48
N SER A 18 32.17 -34.49 -22.55
CA SER A 18 31.17 -33.54 -23.09
C SER A 18 31.70 -32.11 -23.03
N GLY A 19 31.67 -31.44 -24.18
CA GLY A 19 32.01 -30.03 -24.30
C GLY A 19 31.02 -29.13 -23.56
N LYS A 20 31.52 -28.05 -22.95
CA LYS A 20 30.73 -26.89 -22.56
C LYS A 20 31.41 -25.61 -23.00
N GLU A 21 30.78 -24.95 -23.97
CA GLU A 21 30.96 -23.54 -24.30
C GLU A 21 30.70 -22.64 -23.08
N PRO A 22 31.32 -21.45 -23.00
CA PRO A 22 31.07 -20.51 -21.91
C PRO A 22 29.71 -19.82 -22.09
N THR A 23 28.80 -20.07 -21.15
CA THR A 23 27.49 -19.41 -21.06
C THR A 23 27.65 -17.92 -20.76
N LYS A 24 27.36 -17.08 -21.76
CA LYS A 24 27.12 -15.64 -21.59
C LYS A 24 25.83 -15.45 -20.79
N THR A 25 25.97 -15.11 -19.51
CA THR A 25 24.86 -14.63 -18.69
C THR A 25 24.49 -13.21 -19.13
N CYS A 26 23.32 -13.07 -19.76
CA CYS A 26 22.72 -11.79 -20.09
C CYS A 26 22.23 -11.16 -18.77
N LYS A 27 22.94 -10.14 -18.28
CA LYS A 27 22.52 -9.36 -17.11
C LYS A 27 21.34 -8.48 -17.53
N GLY A 28 20.19 -8.66 -16.88
CA GLY A 28 19.06 -7.73 -17.00
C GLY A 28 19.35 -6.37 -16.35
N LEU A 29 18.54 -5.38 -16.70
CA LEU A 29 18.48 -4.02 -16.16
C LEU A 29 18.86 -3.95 -14.68
N THR A 30 19.89 -3.15 -14.37
CA THR A 30 20.41 -3.03 -13.00
C THR A 30 19.47 -2.17 -12.15
N VAL A 31 19.18 -2.60 -10.91
CA VAL A 31 18.27 -1.96 -9.92
C VAL A 31 18.54 -0.45 -9.67
N LYS A 32 19.75 0.05 -9.98
CA LYS A 32 20.07 1.48 -9.93
C LYS A 32 19.31 2.32 -10.96
N CYS A 33 18.96 1.74 -12.13
CA CYS A 33 18.17 2.39 -13.17
C CYS A 33 16.75 2.72 -12.68
N LEU A 34 16.11 1.78 -11.97
CA LEU A 34 14.74 1.89 -11.45
C LEU A 34 14.56 2.98 -10.38
N ASN A 35 15.61 3.31 -9.61
CA ASN A 35 15.53 4.33 -8.56
C ASN A 35 15.55 5.77 -9.11
N SER A 36 15.98 5.98 -10.36
CA SER A 36 15.98 7.30 -11.01
C SER A 36 14.55 7.77 -11.39
N PHE A 37 13.57 6.86 -11.43
CA PHE A 37 12.18 7.11 -11.82
C PHE A 37 11.33 7.80 -10.74
N ARG A 38 11.85 7.90 -9.51
CA ARG A 38 11.11 8.30 -8.31
C ARG A 38 10.85 9.81 -8.19
N GLY A 39 11.49 10.63 -9.05
CA GLY A 39 11.73 12.04 -8.75
C GLY A 39 10.57 13.01 -8.95
N LYS A 40 9.83 12.96 -10.06
CA LYS A 40 8.91 14.05 -10.45
C LYS A 40 7.73 13.63 -11.34
N ILE A 41 7.13 12.45 -11.12
CA ILE A 41 5.83 12.08 -11.73
C ILE A 41 4.66 12.71 -10.93
N SER A 42 4.78 14.00 -10.60
CA SER A 42 3.71 14.79 -10.00
C SER A 42 3.94 16.27 -10.29
N ALA A 43 3.69 16.66 -11.54
CA ALA A 43 3.46 18.06 -11.94
C ALA A 43 2.85 18.11 -13.35
N GLY A 44 1.52 18.06 -13.43
CA GLY A 44 0.68 19.06 -14.11
C GLY A 44 0.89 19.50 -15.58
N ASN A 45 1.85 18.99 -16.36
CA ASN A 45 2.21 19.66 -17.63
C ASN A 45 1.66 19.04 -18.92
N TRP A 46 0.83 17.99 -18.87
CA TRP A 46 0.17 17.47 -20.09
C TRP A 46 -1.11 18.24 -20.48
N ARG A 47 -1.60 19.11 -19.59
CA ARG A 47 -2.80 19.96 -19.79
C ARG A 47 -2.50 21.45 -19.99
N ILE A 48 -1.37 21.82 -20.59
CA ILE A 48 -1.19 23.23 -20.99
C ILE A 48 -2.02 23.47 -22.24
N ARG A 49 -3.27 23.90 -22.05
CA ARG A 49 -3.99 24.72 -23.03
C ARG A 49 -3.19 26.01 -23.20
N GLN A 50 -2.67 26.26 -24.40
CA GLN A 50 -2.26 27.61 -24.80
C GLN A 50 -3.53 28.41 -25.09
N ASP A 51 -4.08 29.09 -24.10
CA ASP A 51 -5.05 30.17 -24.34
C ASP A 51 -4.29 31.50 -24.26
N GLY A 52 -3.88 31.97 -25.43
CA GLY A 52 -3.39 33.33 -25.68
C GLY A 52 -4.43 34.07 -26.53
N ASP A 53 -5.19 34.92 -25.86
CA ASP A 53 -5.95 36.10 -26.30
C ASP A 53 -6.26 36.29 -27.80
N SER A 54 -7.56 36.26 -28.17
CA SER A 54 -8.21 37.23 -29.05
C SER A 54 -9.73 37.01 -29.07
N GLN A 55 -10.43 37.95 -28.46
CA GLN A 55 -11.89 38.08 -28.44
C GLN A 55 -12.41 38.50 -29.83
N SER A 56 -13.21 37.65 -30.48
CA SER A 56 -14.17 38.10 -31.49
C SER A 56 -15.40 37.20 -31.50
N ASP A 57 -16.48 37.72 -30.94
CA ASP A 57 -17.85 37.21 -31.08
C ASP A 57 -18.22 37.07 -32.56
N LEU A 58 -18.56 35.85 -32.98
CA LEU A 58 -19.50 35.61 -34.08
C LEU A 58 -20.16 34.25 -33.88
N LYS A 59 -21.47 34.30 -33.62
CA LYS A 59 -22.36 33.15 -33.45
C LYS A 59 -22.49 32.38 -34.78
N THR A 60 -22.10 31.11 -34.78
CA THR A 60 -22.65 30.10 -35.68
C THR A 60 -22.87 28.82 -34.88
N GLY A 61 -24.13 28.41 -34.74
CA GLY A 61 -24.48 27.16 -34.08
C GLY A 61 -24.01 25.97 -34.91
N HIS A 62 -23.29 25.07 -34.25
CA HIS A 62 -23.08 23.70 -34.72
C HIS A 62 -23.37 22.74 -33.56
N SER A 63 -24.01 21.65 -33.95
CA SER A 63 -24.45 20.48 -33.19
C SER A 63 -23.40 19.95 -32.20
N GLU A 64 -23.87 19.51 -31.03
CA GLU A 64 -23.11 18.62 -30.14
C GLU A 64 -22.79 17.32 -30.91
N ASP A 65 -21.54 17.16 -31.38
CA ASP A 65 -21.13 16.06 -32.24
C ASP A 65 -21.07 14.73 -31.45
N GLN A 66 -21.89 13.79 -31.89
CA GLN A 66 -21.92 12.40 -31.43
C GLN A 66 -20.88 11.59 -32.23
N ASP A 67 -19.60 11.88 -32.03
CA ASP A 67 -18.51 11.15 -32.68
C ASP A 67 -18.60 9.65 -32.37
N SER A 68 -18.37 8.81 -33.39
CA SER A 68 -18.39 7.36 -33.23
C SER A 68 -17.27 6.88 -32.30
N GLU A 69 -17.51 5.78 -31.58
CA GLU A 69 -16.59 5.29 -30.54
C GLU A 69 -15.20 4.94 -31.10
N GLU A 70 -15.13 4.45 -32.33
CA GLU A 70 -13.89 4.19 -33.05
C GLU A 70 -13.15 5.47 -33.48
N LYS A 71 -13.88 6.54 -33.83
CA LYS A 71 -13.30 7.85 -34.15
C LYS A 71 -12.65 8.48 -32.92
N LYS A 72 -13.24 8.31 -31.73
CA LYS A 72 -12.65 8.79 -30.47
C LYS A 72 -11.29 8.13 -30.18
N ILE A 73 -11.17 6.83 -30.39
CA ILE A 73 -9.90 6.11 -30.20
C ILE A 73 -8.87 6.53 -31.26
N ALA A 74 -9.30 6.76 -32.49
CA ALA A 74 -8.41 7.27 -33.55
C ALA A 74 -7.90 8.70 -33.26
N LEU A 75 -8.76 9.56 -32.72
CA LEU A 75 -8.39 10.89 -32.24
C LEU A 75 -7.39 10.80 -31.07
N GLU A 76 -7.64 9.92 -30.11
CA GLU A 76 -6.70 9.67 -29.00
C GLU A 76 -5.33 9.18 -29.51
N LEU A 77 -5.32 8.28 -30.49
CA LEU A 77 -4.08 7.83 -31.12
C LEU A 77 -3.33 9.01 -31.75
N LEU A 78 -4.01 9.88 -32.50
CA LEU A 78 -3.41 11.06 -33.13
C LEU A 78 -2.85 12.05 -32.10
N GLU A 79 -3.64 12.42 -31.08
CA GLU A 79 -3.23 13.38 -30.05
C GLU A 79 -2.01 12.88 -29.28
N THR A 80 -2.05 11.62 -28.86
CA THR A 80 -0.95 11.00 -28.13
C THR A 80 0.28 10.80 -29.04
N GLU A 81 0.10 10.63 -30.35
CA GLU A 81 1.20 10.57 -31.32
C GLU A 81 1.87 11.92 -31.50
N GLN A 82 1.09 13.00 -31.59
CA GLN A 82 1.61 14.35 -31.69
C GLN A 82 2.46 14.72 -30.46
N ALA A 83 1.98 14.35 -29.27
CA ALA A 83 2.72 14.50 -28.03
C ALA A 83 4.02 13.67 -28.05
N TYR A 84 3.96 12.42 -28.50
CA TYR A 84 5.12 11.55 -28.60
C TYR A 84 6.18 12.07 -29.57
N VAL A 85 5.79 12.54 -30.76
CA VAL A 85 6.72 13.17 -31.72
C VAL A 85 7.39 14.41 -31.14
N THR A 86 6.66 15.21 -30.36
CA THR A 86 7.23 16.38 -29.65
C THR A 86 8.31 15.97 -28.66
N ARG A 87 8.16 14.80 -28.02
CA ARG A 87 9.12 14.27 -27.06
C ARG A 87 10.32 13.61 -27.74
N LEU A 88 10.10 12.91 -28.85
CA LEU A 88 11.18 12.44 -29.72
C LEU A 88 12.00 13.60 -30.28
N HIS A 89 11.36 14.71 -30.65
CA HIS A 89 12.04 15.95 -31.05
C HIS A 89 12.94 16.48 -29.92
N LEU A 90 12.46 16.50 -28.68
CA LEU A 90 13.27 16.90 -27.53
C LEU A 90 14.51 15.99 -27.36
N LEU A 91 14.35 14.68 -27.50
CA LEU A 91 15.47 13.73 -27.38
C LEU A 91 16.49 13.88 -28.51
N ASP A 92 16.03 13.95 -29.75
CA ASP A 92 16.89 13.94 -30.93
C ASP A 92 17.40 15.34 -31.29
N GLN A 93 16.50 16.29 -31.49
CA GLN A 93 16.84 17.61 -32.02
C GLN A 93 17.36 18.58 -30.95
N VAL A 94 17.07 18.33 -29.67
CA VAL A 94 17.58 19.17 -28.57
C VAL A 94 18.72 18.46 -27.84
N PHE A 95 18.45 17.35 -27.15
CA PHE A 95 19.49 16.69 -26.33
C PHE A 95 20.63 16.11 -27.16
N PHE A 96 20.32 15.26 -28.15
CA PHE A 96 21.34 14.57 -28.95
C PHE A 96 22.18 15.57 -29.76
N LEU A 97 21.56 16.50 -30.49
CA LEU A 97 22.30 17.49 -31.27
C LEU A 97 23.16 18.44 -30.43
N GLU A 98 22.65 18.95 -29.30
CA GLU A 98 23.44 19.85 -28.44
C GLU A 98 24.63 19.12 -27.80
N LEU A 99 24.44 17.88 -27.34
CA LEU A 99 25.53 17.06 -26.80
C LEU A 99 26.56 16.70 -27.88
N LEU A 100 26.11 16.42 -29.11
CA LEU A 100 27.01 16.12 -30.21
C LEU A 100 27.82 17.36 -30.64
N LYS A 101 27.18 18.53 -30.65
CA LYS A 101 27.83 19.82 -30.92
C LYS A 101 28.89 20.13 -29.86
N GLU A 102 28.58 19.93 -28.59
CA GLU A 102 29.53 20.14 -27.49
C GLU A 102 30.70 19.16 -27.56
N ALA A 103 30.45 17.89 -27.86
CA ALA A 103 31.49 16.88 -28.06
C ALA A 103 32.48 17.28 -29.16
N ARG A 104 32.00 17.88 -30.25
CA ARG A 104 32.81 18.36 -31.38
C ARG A 104 33.64 19.59 -31.03
N ASN A 105 33.04 20.54 -30.33
CA ASN A 105 33.64 21.84 -30.07
C ASN A 105 34.68 21.79 -28.94
N ALA A 106 34.31 21.17 -27.81
CA ALA A 106 35.11 21.22 -26.59
C ALA A 106 36.01 19.99 -26.41
N LYS A 107 35.81 18.91 -27.19
CA LYS A 107 36.49 17.60 -27.05
C LYS A 107 36.45 17.04 -25.61
N THR A 108 35.48 17.46 -24.81
CA THR A 108 35.33 17.09 -23.39
C THR A 108 34.81 15.67 -23.20
N PHE A 109 34.12 15.12 -24.21
CA PHE A 109 33.71 13.72 -24.28
C PHE A 109 33.60 13.25 -25.74
N PRO A 110 33.80 11.95 -26.03
CA PRO A 110 33.79 11.44 -27.41
C PRO A 110 32.40 11.47 -28.05
N GLU A 111 32.31 11.82 -29.34
CA GLU A 111 31.07 11.71 -30.12
C GLU A 111 30.48 10.29 -30.09
N GLY A 112 31.35 9.27 -30.05
CA GLY A 112 30.93 7.88 -29.95
C GLY A 112 30.12 7.57 -28.69
N VAL A 113 30.35 8.30 -27.59
CA VAL A 113 29.56 8.17 -26.36
C VAL A 113 28.15 8.73 -26.59
N VAL A 114 28.02 9.90 -27.20
CA VAL A 114 26.71 10.51 -27.50
C VAL A 114 25.90 9.59 -28.40
N LYS A 115 26.50 9.09 -29.48
CA LYS A 115 25.85 8.13 -30.39
C LYS A 115 25.45 6.84 -29.66
N MET A 116 26.26 6.36 -28.73
CA MET A 116 25.94 5.18 -27.92
C MET A 116 24.83 5.46 -26.89
N ILE A 117 24.69 6.67 -26.35
CA ILE A 117 23.60 7.03 -25.43
C ILE A 117 22.27 7.02 -26.17
N PHE A 118 22.22 7.68 -27.33
CA PHE A 118 20.97 7.89 -28.06
C PHE A 118 20.65 6.77 -29.07
N SER A 119 21.59 5.85 -29.31
CA SER A 119 21.39 4.69 -30.20
C SER A 119 20.82 5.13 -31.57
N ASN A 120 19.70 4.53 -31.97
CA ASN A 120 18.93 4.82 -33.17
C ASN A 120 17.73 5.75 -32.93
N ILE A 121 17.76 6.62 -31.90
CA ILE A 121 16.64 7.55 -31.62
C ILE A 121 16.29 8.44 -32.82
N SER A 122 17.29 8.88 -33.60
CA SER A 122 17.07 9.72 -34.77
C SER A 122 16.24 9.01 -35.83
N SER A 123 16.47 7.71 -36.02
CA SER A 123 15.66 6.87 -36.93
C SER A 123 14.22 6.73 -36.43
N ILE A 124 14.04 6.58 -35.11
CA ILE A 124 12.70 6.55 -34.50
C ILE A 124 12.00 7.91 -34.70
N TYR A 125 12.67 9.02 -34.39
CA TYR A 125 12.12 10.36 -34.57
C TYR A 125 11.71 10.62 -36.03
N GLN A 126 12.59 10.39 -36.99
CA GLN A 126 12.30 10.60 -38.41
C GLN A 126 11.10 9.78 -38.87
N PHE A 127 11.03 8.50 -38.48
CA PHE A 127 9.90 7.64 -38.82
C PHE A 127 8.57 8.19 -38.31
N HIS A 128 8.51 8.58 -37.03
CA HIS A 128 7.27 9.07 -36.43
C HIS A 128 6.89 10.48 -36.93
N ALA A 129 7.87 11.37 -37.08
CA ALA A 129 7.65 12.77 -37.47
C ALA A 129 7.36 12.94 -38.97
N GLU A 130 8.07 12.21 -39.85
CA GLU A 130 8.00 12.41 -41.30
C GLU A 130 7.01 11.46 -41.99
N PHE A 131 6.67 10.32 -41.37
CA PHE A 131 5.81 9.31 -42.00
C PHE A 131 4.52 9.06 -41.20
N PHE A 132 4.62 8.60 -39.95
CA PHE A 132 3.44 8.10 -39.24
C PHE A 132 2.45 9.21 -38.83
N LEU A 133 2.94 10.26 -38.16
CA LEU A 133 2.10 11.36 -37.71
C LEU A 133 1.40 12.09 -38.90
N PRO A 134 2.09 12.43 -40.00
CA PRO A 134 1.43 13.02 -41.16
C PRO A 134 0.36 12.13 -41.80
N GLU A 135 0.58 10.80 -41.86
CA GLU A 135 -0.42 9.86 -42.41
C GLU A 135 -1.66 9.79 -41.51
N LEU A 136 -1.48 9.81 -40.18
CA LEU A 136 -2.59 9.89 -39.22
C LEU A 136 -3.34 11.23 -39.30
N GLN A 137 -2.64 12.36 -39.34
CA GLN A 137 -3.25 13.69 -39.47
C GLN A 137 -4.14 13.78 -40.71
N LYS A 138 -3.59 13.38 -41.87
CA LYS A 138 -4.32 13.37 -43.14
C LYS A 138 -5.55 12.45 -43.11
N ARG A 139 -5.47 11.33 -42.41
CA ARG A 139 -6.60 10.40 -42.22
C ARG A 139 -7.68 11.02 -41.35
N MET A 140 -7.32 11.70 -40.27
CA MET A 140 -8.28 12.35 -39.38
C MET A 140 -8.97 13.55 -40.03
N GLU A 141 -8.27 14.31 -40.88
CA GLU A 141 -8.87 15.39 -41.68
C GLU A 141 -9.94 14.87 -42.66
N ASN A 142 -9.81 13.63 -43.13
CA ASN A 142 -10.69 13.02 -44.13
C ASN A 142 -11.43 11.78 -43.57
N TRP A 143 -11.73 11.78 -42.27
CA TRP A 143 -12.28 10.63 -41.56
C TRP A 143 -13.59 10.13 -42.18
N ASP A 144 -14.50 11.05 -42.52
CA ASP A 144 -15.82 10.71 -43.05
C ASP A 144 -15.76 9.96 -44.39
N SER A 145 -14.68 10.15 -45.15
CA SER A 145 -14.46 9.47 -46.43
C SER A 145 -13.73 8.12 -46.28
N SER A 146 -12.98 7.94 -45.19
CA SER A 146 -12.20 6.72 -44.94
C SER A 146 -12.06 6.48 -43.43
N PRO A 147 -13.12 5.99 -42.75
CA PRO A 147 -13.13 5.83 -41.29
C PRO A 147 -12.40 4.56 -40.88
N ARG A 148 -11.08 4.54 -41.10
CA ARG A 148 -10.20 3.41 -40.80
C ARG A 148 -8.83 3.89 -40.35
N ILE A 149 -8.09 3.09 -39.59
CA ILE A 149 -6.68 3.35 -39.22
C ILE A 149 -5.83 2.07 -39.27
N GLY A 150 -6.46 0.90 -39.31
CA GLY A 150 -5.76 -0.40 -39.33
C GLY A 150 -4.81 -0.51 -40.52
N ASP A 151 -5.19 -0.01 -41.69
CA ASP A 151 -4.32 0.02 -42.89
C ASP A 151 -3.05 0.87 -42.71
N ILE A 152 -3.13 1.99 -42.00
CA ILE A 152 -1.96 2.84 -41.69
C ILE A 152 -1.05 2.10 -40.71
N ILE A 153 -1.62 1.60 -39.62
CA ILE A 153 -0.84 0.92 -38.57
C ILE A 153 -0.21 -0.36 -39.12
N GLN A 154 -0.89 -1.09 -40.02
CA GLN A 154 -0.35 -2.27 -40.68
C GLN A 154 0.90 -1.95 -41.51
N LYS A 155 0.92 -0.82 -42.23
CA LYS A 155 2.11 -0.36 -42.98
C LYS A 155 3.26 0.02 -42.05
N VAL A 156 2.94 0.56 -40.88
CA VAL A 156 3.89 1.07 -39.87
C VAL A 156 4.49 -0.03 -39.01
N ALA A 157 3.72 -1.07 -38.69
CA ALA A 157 4.10 -2.14 -37.77
C ALA A 157 5.45 -2.84 -38.10
N PRO A 158 5.83 -3.10 -39.37
CA PRO A 158 7.13 -3.65 -39.71
C PRO A 158 8.32 -2.81 -39.22
N PHE A 159 8.17 -1.48 -39.24
CA PHE A 159 9.24 -0.55 -38.89
C PHE A 159 9.47 -0.46 -37.38
N LEU A 160 8.47 -0.83 -36.56
CA LEU A 160 8.59 -0.86 -35.10
C LEU A 160 9.67 -1.85 -34.60
N LYS A 161 10.14 -2.77 -35.45
CA LYS A 161 11.30 -3.63 -35.14
C LYS A 161 12.56 -2.83 -34.80
N MET A 162 12.70 -1.59 -35.27
CA MET A 162 13.84 -0.72 -34.92
C MET A 162 13.92 -0.43 -33.41
N TYR A 163 12.80 -0.50 -32.68
CA TYR A 163 12.79 -0.29 -31.22
C TYR A 163 13.57 -1.37 -30.47
N SER A 164 13.75 -2.56 -31.06
CA SER A 164 14.55 -3.63 -30.44
C SER A 164 16.01 -3.22 -30.21
N GLU A 165 16.60 -2.45 -31.15
CA GLU A 165 17.95 -1.92 -31.02
C GLU A 165 18.02 -0.85 -29.91
N TYR A 166 17.02 0.05 -29.87
CA TYR A 166 16.93 1.08 -28.85
C TYR A 166 16.82 0.49 -27.44
N VAL A 167 15.87 -0.44 -27.24
CA VAL A 167 15.62 -1.09 -25.95
C VAL A 167 16.85 -1.89 -25.50
N LYS A 168 17.47 -2.65 -26.41
CA LYS A 168 18.68 -3.43 -26.09
C LYS A 168 19.84 -2.57 -25.61
N ASN A 169 19.93 -1.34 -26.08
CA ASN A 169 21.01 -0.41 -25.72
C ASN A 169 20.68 0.46 -24.48
N PHE A 170 19.42 0.47 -24.02
CA PHE A 170 18.96 1.40 -22.99
C PHE A 170 19.77 1.35 -21.68
N ASP A 171 20.08 0.16 -21.16
CA ASP A 171 20.84 -0.01 -19.90
C ASP A 171 22.20 0.67 -19.98
N LYS A 172 22.87 0.44 -21.12
CA LYS A 172 24.18 0.99 -21.41
C LYS A 172 24.11 2.50 -21.57
N ALA A 173 23.05 3.01 -22.18
CA ALA A 173 22.82 4.44 -22.30
C ALA A 173 22.70 5.12 -20.93
N VAL A 174 21.92 4.55 -20.01
CA VAL A 174 21.75 5.07 -18.65
C VAL A 174 23.08 5.03 -17.86
N GLU A 175 23.85 3.95 -17.99
CA GLU A 175 25.19 3.83 -17.40
C GLU A 175 26.13 4.92 -17.93
N LEU A 176 26.13 5.16 -19.23
CA LEU A 176 26.95 6.18 -19.88
C LEU A 176 26.54 7.59 -19.44
N ILE A 177 25.24 7.90 -19.37
CA ILE A 177 24.77 9.20 -18.88
C ILE A 177 25.28 9.44 -17.47
N THR A 178 25.17 8.44 -16.58
CA THR A 178 25.64 8.55 -15.19
C THR A 178 27.15 8.79 -15.15
N THR A 179 27.91 7.94 -15.85
CA THR A 179 29.37 8.00 -15.91
C THR A 179 29.89 9.34 -16.43
N TRP A 180 29.28 9.86 -17.51
CA TRP A 180 29.74 11.10 -18.13
C TRP A 180 29.23 12.37 -17.46
N SER A 181 28.11 12.28 -16.75
CA SER A 181 27.67 13.36 -15.86
C SER A 181 28.63 13.58 -14.69
N GLU A 182 29.27 12.52 -14.20
CA GLU A 182 30.29 12.61 -13.15
C GLU A 182 31.68 12.99 -13.70
N LYS A 183 32.05 12.46 -14.88
CA LYS A 183 33.39 12.67 -15.46
C LYS A 183 33.57 14.00 -16.16
N SER A 184 32.50 14.61 -16.67
CA SER A 184 32.59 15.80 -17.52
C SER A 184 31.58 16.87 -17.11
N LEU A 185 32.10 17.98 -16.58
CA LEU A 185 31.27 19.14 -16.23
C LEU A 185 30.54 19.71 -17.45
N ALA A 186 31.20 19.78 -18.61
CA ALA A 186 30.57 20.25 -19.85
C ALA A 186 29.36 19.37 -20.25
N PHE A 187 29.48 18.04 -20.12
CA PHE A 187 28.37 17.12 -20.38
C PHE A 187 27.20 17.38 -19.42
N GLN A 188 27.50 17.50 -18.12
CA GLN A 188 26.51 17.77 -17.08
C GLN A 188 25.83 19.13 -17.28
N GLU A 189 26.58 20.17 -17.66
CA GLU A 189 26.07 21.52 -17.89
C GLU A 189 25.10 21.57 -19.06
N VAL A 190 25.39 20.88 -20.17
CA VAL A 190 24.46 20.78 -21.30
C VAL A 190 23.17 20.12 -20.86
N ILE A 191 23.23 18.97 -20.18
CA ILE A 191 22.03 18.28 -19.68
C ILE A 191 21.23 19.17 -18.72
N SER A 192 21.91 19.79 -17.74
CA SER A 192 21.28 20.62 -16.72
C SER A 192 20.70 21.92 -17.30
N ARG A 193 21.31 22.47 -18.35
CA ARG A 193 20.78 23.63 -19.09
C ARG A 193 19.49 23.25 -19.81
N ILE A 194 19.46 22.13 -20.52
CA ILE A 194 18.28 21.69 -21.26
C ILE A 194 17.14 21.31 -20.29
N GLN A 195 17.44 20.59 -19.20
CA GLN A 195 16.45 20.19 -18.19
C GLN A 195 15.78 21.37 -17.46
N ARG A 196 16.40 22.54 -17.45
CA ARG A 196 15.82 23.78 -16.89
C ARG A 196 14.83 24.46 -17.84
N GLN A 197 14.80 24.08 -19.11
CA GLN A 197 13.84 24.63 -20.07
C GLN A 197 12.43 24.09 -19.80
N GLU A 198 11.42 24.92 -20.05
CA GLU A 198 10.02 24.54 -19.87
C GLU A 198 9.61 23.35 -20.76
N THR A 199 10.24 23.21 -21.93
CA THR A 199 10.07 22.10 -22.87
C THR A 199 10.37 20.73 -22.25
N CYS A 200 11.25 20.66 -21.25
CA CYS A 200 11.59 19.44 -20.53
C CYS A 200 10.57 19.05 -19.45
N ALA A 201 9.57 19.90 -19.17
CA ALA A 201 8.53 19.67 -18.16
C ALA A 201 9.09 19.25 -16.77
N SER A 202 10.28 19.76 -16.39
CA SER A 202 11.00 19.40 -15.16
C SER A 202 11.40 17.92 -15.01
N LEU A 203 11.38 17.13 -16.08
CA LEU A 203 11.80 15.73 -16.11
C LEU A 203 13.27 15.58 -16.54
N THR A 204 13.93 14.49 -16.11
CA THR A 204 15.33 14.24 -16.49
C THR A 204 15.45 13.62 -17.88
N LEU A 205 16.65 13.62 -18.46
CA LEU A 205 16.91 13.02 -19.78
C LEU A 205 16.53 11.53 -19.78
N GLN A 206 16.93 10.80 -18.75
CA GLN A 206 16.61 9.38 -18.59
C GLN A 206 15.09 9.15 -18.56
N HIS A 207 14.30 10.08 -18.01
CA HIS A 207 12.84 9.96 -18.02
C HIS A 207 12.27 10.07 -19.43
N HIS A 208 12.71 11.07 -20.20
CA HIS A 208 12.27 11.22 -21.59
C HIS A 208 12.68 10.03 -22.45
N MET A 209 13.86 9.45 -22.20
CA MET A 209 14.37 8.29 -22.94
C MET A 209 13.56 6.99 -22.73
N LEU A 210 12.65 6.95 -21.76
CA LEU A 210 11.74 5.81 -21.55
C LEU A 210 10.51 5.87 -22.44
N GLU A 211 10.11 7.06 -22.90
CA GLU A 211 8.88 7.22 -23.67
C GLU A 211 8.83 6.34 -24.92
N PRO A 212 9.92 6.16 -25.69
CA PRO A 212 9.92 5.23 -26.83
C PRO A 212 9.66 3.78 -26.44
N ILE A 213 10.15 3.35 -25.27
CA ILE A 213 9.93 1.99 -24.75
C ILE A 213 8.46 1.81 -24.38
N GLN A 214 7.85 2.84 -23.77
CA GLN A 214 6.44 2.83 -23.36
C GLN A 214 5.46 2.97 -24.53
N ARG A 215 5.88 3.52 -25.68
CA ARG A 215 4.97 3.76 -26.81
C ARG A 215 4.51 2.46 -27.47
N ILE A 216 5.37 1.44 -27.55
CA ILE A 216 5.04 0.16 -28.19
C ILE A 216 3.86 -0.56 -27.50
N PRO A 217 3.87 -0.76 -26.16
CA PRO A 217 2.71 -1.31 -25.45
C PRO A 217 1.42 -0.48 -25.64
N ARG A 218 1.54 0.86 -25.71
CA ARG A 218 0.38 1.74 -25.90
C ARG A 218 -0.30 1.53 -27.25
N TYR A 219 0.46 1.33 -28.33
CA TYR A 219 -0.13 0.98 -29.63
C TYR A 219 -0.93 -0.32 -29.56
N GLU A 220 -0.44 -1.33 -28.83
CA GLU A 220 -1.17 -2.58 -28.65
C GLU A 220 -2.53 -2.37 -27.96
N LEU A 221 -2.54 -1.59 -26.87
CA LEU A 221 -3.75 -1.32 -26.09
C LEU A 221 -4.77 -0.51 -26.90
N LEU A 222 -4.34 0.59 -27.52
CA LEU A 222 -5.19 1.43 -28.35
C LEU A 222 -5.80 0.62 -29.50
N LEU A 223 -5.01 -0.25 -30.14
CA LEU A 223 -5.47 -1.06 -31.25
C LEU A 223 -6.42 -2.18 -30.81
N LYS A 224 -6.20 -2.81 -29.65
CA LYS A 224 -7.14 -3.78 -29.04
C LYS A 224 -8.49 -3.13 -28.74
N ASP A 225 -8.46 -1.93 -28.16
CA ASP A 225 -9.68 -1.19 -27.82
C ASP A 225 -10.40 -0.72 -29.09
N TYR A 226 -9.65 -0.25 -30.09
CA TYR A 226 -10.18 0.09 -31.41
C TYR A 226 -10.89 -1.11 -32.06
N ILE A 227 -10.25 -2.28 -32.12
CA ILE A 227 -10.84 -3.51 -32.68
C ILE A 227 -12.13 -3.91 -31.96
N ARG A 228 -12.19 -3.74 -30.63
CA ARG A 228 -13.38 -4.03 -29.82
C ARG A 228 -14.55 -3.10 -30.13
N LYS A 229 -14.26 -1.84 -30.48
CA LYS A 229 -15.25 -0.81 -30.78
C LYS A 229 -15.65 -0.73 -32.25
N LEU A 230 -14.86 -1.33 -33.15
CA LEU A 230 -15.20 -1.41 -34.57
C LEU A 230 -16.56 -2.13 -34.81
N PRO A 231 -17.39 -1.66 -35.77
CA PRO A 231 -18.59 -2.35 -36.22
C PRO A 231 -18.30 -3.75 -36.79
N LEU A 232 -19.17 -4.74 -36.56
CA LEU A 232 -18.95 -6.15 -36.98
C LEU A 232 -18.67 -6.34 -38.48
N GLU A 233 -19.16 -5.46 -39.34
CA GLU A 233 -18.92 -5.50 -40.79
C GLU A 233 -17.85 -4.50 -41.26
N SER A 234 -17.05 -3.94 -40.34
CA SER A 234 -16.01 -2.96 -40.71
C SER A 234 -14.91 -3.61 -41.53
N PRO A 235 -14.56 -3.07 -42.71
CA PRO A 235 -13.45 -3.56 -43.52
C PRO A 235 -12.09 -3.37 -42.81
N ASP A 236 -12.02 -2.47 -41.81
CA ASP A 236 -10.79 -2.19 -41.08
C ASP A 236 -10.46 -3.22 -40.00
N ARG A 237 -11.40 -4.11 -39.64
CA ARG A 237 -11.14 -5.09 -38.58
C ARG A 237 -10.02 -6.05 -38.96
N GLU A 238 -10.01 -6.54 -40.19
CA GLU A 238 -8.97 -7.47 -40.66
C GLU A 238 -7.60 -6.78 -40.67
N ASP A 239 -7.54 -5.55 -41.17
CA ASP A 239 -6.31 -4.76 -41.22
C ASP A 239 -5.79 -4.44 -39.80
N ALA A 240 -6.67 -4.01 -38.90
CA ALA A 240 -6.35 -3.73 -37.50
C ALA A 240 -5.89 -4.99 -36.75
N GLN A 241 -6.52 -6.14 -36.99
CA GLN A 241 -6.12 -7.41 -36.35
C GLN A 241 -4.74 -7.87 -36.82
N LYS A 242 -4.45 -7.75 -38.12
CA LYS A 242 -3.11 -8.03 -38.67
C LYS A 242 -2.07 -7.07 -38.11
N ALA A 243 -2.39 -5.78 -38.04
CA ALA A 243 -1.52 -4.77 -37.45
C ALA A 243 -1.19 -5.09 -35.97
N LEU A 244 -2.18 -5.57 -35.21
CA LEU A 244 -2.01 -5.97 -33.81
C LEU A 244 -1.04 -7.17 -33.67
N GLU A 245 -1.19 -8.19 -34.51
CA GLU A 245 -0.29 -9.34 -34.53
C GLU A 245 1.15 -8.94 -34.89
N MET A 246 1.31 -8.01 -35.83
CA MET A 246 2.62 -7.50 -36.25
C MET A 246 3.29 -6.67 -35.16
N ILE A 247 2.55 -5.80 -34.46
CA ILE A 247 3.03 -5.04 -33.29
C ILE A 247 3.46 -6.01 -32.19
N PHE A 248 2.61 -6.99 -31.86
CA PHE A 248 2.91 -8.00 -30.85
C PHE A 248 4.18 -8.80 -31.19
N THR A 249 4.33 -9.19 -32.46
CA THR A 249 5.54 -9.90 -32.94
C THR A 249 6.78 -9.01 -32.84
N ALA A 250 6.68 -7.74 -33.20
CA ALA A 250 7.79 -6.78 -33.08
C ALA A 250 8.21 -6.58 -31.61
N ALA A 251 7.25 -6.50 -30.68
CA ALA A 251 7.51 -6.45 -29.24
C ALA A 251 8.17 -7.75 -28.74
N LYS A 252 7.71 -8.91 -29.23
CA LYS A 252 8.22 -10.25 -28.87
C LYS A 252 9.69 -10.49 -29.27
N HIS A 253 10.22 -9.77 -30.25
CA HIS A 253 11.64 -9.87 -30.59
C HIS A 253 12.58 -9.18 -29.56
N SER A 254 12.03 -8.54 -28.52
CA SER A 254 12.78 -7.81 -27.49
C SER A 254 12.55 -8.41 -26.09
N ASN A 255 13.24 -9.51 -25.73
CA ASN A 255 13.00 -10.31 -24.50
C ASN A 255 12.90 -9.53 -23.17
N ALA A 256 13.64 -8.43 -22.98
CA ALA A 256 13.53 -7.59 -21.78
C ALA A 256 12.31 -6.64 -21.83
N ALA A 257 11.97 -6.16 -23.03
CA ALA A 257 10.77 -5.35 -23.27
C ALA A 257 9.50 -6.16 -23.02
N ILE A 258 9.50 -7.45 -23.36
CA ILE A 258 8.36 -8.35 -23.14
C ILE A 258 8.06 -8.49 -21.65
N ALA A 259 9.07 -8.75 -20.82
CA ALA A 259 8.86 -8.92 -19.38
C ALA A 259 8.36 -7.63 -18.72
N GLU A 260 8.90 -6.49 -19.14
CA GLU A 260 8.45 -5.18 -18.65
C GLU A 260 7.05 -4.81 -19.18
N MET A 261 6.74 -5.18 -20.42
CA MET A 261 5.43 -5.00 -21.05
C MET A 261 4.35 -5.88 -20.40
N GLU A 262 4.64 -7.14 -20.08
CA GLU A 262 3.75 -8.03 -19.32
C GLU A 262 3.52 -7.50 -17.90
N GLN A 263 4.58 -7.02 -17.23
CA GLN A 263 4.47 -6.41 -15.90
C GLN A 263 3.61 -5.14 -15.92
N LEU A 264 3.84 -4.25 -16.89
CA LEU A 264 3.03 -3.05 -17.12
C LEU A 264 1.59 -3.43 -17.43
N GLN A 265 1.35 -4.38 -18.33
CA GLN A 265 0.01 -4.81 -18.72
C GLN A 265 -0.79 -5.38 -17.54
N ASN A 266 -0.16 -6.20 -16.68
CA ASN A 266 -0.79 -6.70 -15.46
C ASN A 266 -1.15 -5.56 -14.48
N LEU A 267 -0.26 -4.58 -14.36
CA LEU A 267 -0.49 -3.40 -13.53
C LEU A 267 -1.62 -2.52 -14.09
N TRP A 268 -1.68 -2.35 -15.41
CA TRP A 268 -2.75 -1.63 -16.11
C TRP A 268 -4.11 -2.28 -15.91
N GLU A 269 -4.19 -3.61 -15.98
CA GLU A 269 -5.44 -4.33 -15.72
C GLU A 269 -5.95 -4.08 -14.30
N VAL A 270 -5.06 -4.04 -13.32
CA VAL A 270 -5.39 -3.67 -11.93
C VAL A 270 -5.91 -2.23 -11.84
N TYR A 271 -5.27 -1.28 -12.53
CA TYR A 271 -5.72 0.11 -12.53
C TYR A 271 -7.06 0.33 -13.24
N ARG A 272 -7.29 -0.38 -14.35
CA ARG A 272 -8.59 -0.43 -15.04
C ARG A 272 -9.68 -0.90 -14.10
N ARG A 273 -9.42 -1.98 -13.34
CA ARG A 273 -10.34 -2.51 -12.31
C ARG A 273 -10.58 -1.50 -11.18
N LEU A 274 -9.60 -0.66 -10.86
CA LEU A 274 -9.71 0.41 -9.85
C LEU A 274 -10.40 1.69 -10.38
N GLY A 275 -10.59 1.82 -11.70
CA GLY A 275 -11.09 3.05 -12.32
C GLY A 275 -10.18 4.25 -12.10
N LEU A 276 -8.87 4.01 -11.97
CA LEU A 276 -7.88 5.07 -11.84
C LEU A 276 -7.48 5.49 -13.25
N GLU A 277 -7.80 6.74 -13.61
CA GLU A 277 -7.33 7.38 -14.85
C GLU A 277 -5.79 7.51 -14.83
N ASP A 278 -5.16 7.65 -16.01
CA ASP A 278 -3.71 7.64 -16.27
C ASP A 278 -2.83 8.47 -15.31
N GLU A 279 -3.41 9.43 -14.58
CA GLU A 279 -2.76 10.32 -13.62
C GLU A 279 -2.18 9.65 -12.35
N PHE A 280 -2.51 8.39 -12.05
CA PHE A 280 -2.15 7.74 -10.77
C PHE A 280 -1.24 6.51 -10.87
N ILE A 281 -0.77 6.22 -12.07
CA ILE A 281 -0.09 4.97 -12.38
C ILE A 281 1.40 5.18 -12.16
N ASP A 282 1.87 4.72 -11.00
CA ASP A 282 3.30 4.61 -10.72
C ASP A 282 3.81 3.33 -11.42
N PRO A 283 4.66 3.44 -12.47
CA PRO A 283 5.19 2.27 -13.19
C PRO A 283 6.10 1.40 -12.32
N SER A 284 6.58 1.93 -11.19
CA SER A 284 7.37 1.17 -10.21
C SER A 284 6.52 0.34 -9.26
N ASN A 285 5.18 0.45 -9.34
CA ASN A 285 4.28 -0.35 -8.54
C ASN A 285 4.32 -1.81 -9.00
N GLU A 286 4.84 -2.67 -8.12
CA GLU A 286 4.75 -4.12 -8.28
C GLU A 286 3.63 -4.61 -7.37
N LEU A 287 2.60 -5.22 -7.95
CA LEU A 287 1.54 -5.84 -7.17
C LEU A 287 2.11 -7.06 -6.44
N ILE A 288 2.14 -7.01 -5.10
CA ILE A 288 2.63 -8.09 -4.25
C ILE A 288 1.51 -9.09 -3.97
N LYS A 289 0.31 -8.58 -3.63
CA LYS A 289 -0.85 -9.41 -3.33
C LYS A 289 -2.13 -8.60 -3.47
N GLU A 290 -3.18 -9.24 -3.99
CA GLU A 290 -4.54 -8.72 -3.96
C GLU A 290 -5.50 -9.74 -3.37
N GLY A 291 -6.65 -9.27 -2.88
CA GLY A 291 -7.71 -10.16 -2.43
C GLY A 291 -8.78 -9.51 -1.54
N PRO A 292 -9.87 -10.24 -1.29
CA PRO A 292 -10.95 -9.81 -0.40
C PRO A 292 -10.49 -9.80 1.08
N ILE A 293 -11.06 -8.89 1.87
CA ILE A 293 -10.81 -8.79 3.31
C ILE A 293 -12.07 -8.32 4.04
N GLN A 294 -12.21 -8.68 5.30
CA GLN A 294 -13.28 -8.18 6.17
C GLN A 294 -12.74 -7.03 7.03
N LYS A 295 -13.28 -5.82 6.88
CA LYS A 295 -12.94 -4.70 7.78
C LYS A 295 -13.83 -4.70 9.01
N ILE A 296 -13.23 -4.68 10.19
CA ILE A 296 -13.94 -4.58 11.47
C ILE A 296 -14.35 -3.12 11.72
N SER A 297 -15.64 -2.88 12.01
CA SER A 297 -16.18 -1.55 12.30
C SER A 297 -16.06 -1.18 13.77
N TYR A 298 -15.38 -0.07 14.08
CA TYR A 298 -15.22 0.41 15.46
C TYR A 298 -16.53 0.86 16.14
N ARG A 299 -17.54 1.26 15.37
CA ARG A 299 -18.81 1.79 15.91
C ARG A 299 -19.90 0.73 16.09
N HIS A 300 -19.98 -0.20 15.14
CA HIS A 300 -21.07 -1.16 15.07
C HIS A 300 -20.63 -2.59 15.44
N ASN A 301 -19.32 -2.84 15.54
CA ASN A 301 -18.73 -4.15 15.81
C ASN A 301 -19.29 -5.23 14.86
N VAL A 302 -19.32 -4.87 13.58
CA VAL A 302 -19.68 -5.73 12.45
C VAL A 302 -18.56 -5.65 11.43
N THR A 303 -18.38 -6.72 10.66
CA THR A 303 -17.46 -6.72 9.53
C THR A 303 -18.13 -6.23 8.26
N ALA A 304 -17.33 -5.70 7.34
CA ALA A 304 -17.78 -5.36 6.01
C ALA A 304 -16.77 -5.84 4.98
N GLU A 305 -17.27 -6.47 3.92
CA GLU A 305 -16.44 -6.97 2.83
C GLU A 305 -15.80 -5.82 2.05
N LYS A 306 -14.50 -5.96 1.82
CA LYS A 306 -13.62 -4.99 1.18
C LYS A 306 -12.57 -5.72 0.37
N TYR A 307 -11.77 -4.97 -0.37
CA TYR A 307 -10.72 -5.53 -1.21
C TYR A 307 -9.42 -4.77 -1.00
N LEU A 308 -8.30 -5.49 -0.97
CA LEU A 308 -6.96 -4.93 -0.81
C LEU A 308 -6.14 -5.14 -2.07
N PHE A 309 -5.39 -4.11 -2.45
CA PHE A 309 -4.28 -4.22 -3.39
C PHE A 309 -3.02 -3.76 -2.67
N LEU A 310 -2.12 -4.70 -2.37
CA LEU A 310 -0.83 -4.44 -1.76
C LEU A 310 0.23 -4.33 -2.85
N PHE A 311 0.81 -3.15 -3.00
CA PHE A 311 1.97 -2.90 -3.84
C PHE A 311 3.24 -2.77 -2.99
N ASN A 312 4.39 -2.75 -3.65
CA ASN A 312 5.72 -2.59 -3.04
C ASN A 312 5.97 -1.27 -2.29
N ASN A 313 5.13 -0.25 -2.47
CA ASN A 313 5.26 1.07 -1.84
C ASN A 313 3.95 1.54 -1.15
N VAL A 314 2.80 0.98 -1.52
CA VAL A 314 1.48 1.45 -1.09
C VAL A 314 0.49 0.30 -0.93
N LEU A 315 -0.38 0.42 0.06
CA LEU A 315 -1.57 -0.41 0.24
C LEU A 315 -2.81 0.40 -0.16
N LEU A 316 -3.59 -0.11 -1.10
CA LEU A 316 -4.89 0.44 -1.48
C LEU A 316 -6.00 -0.38 -0.81
N TYR A 317 -6.82 0.32 -0.02
CA TYR A 317 -8.01 -0.23 0.60
C TYR A 317 -9.25 0.21 -0.19
N CYS A 318 -9.99 -0.77 -0.72
CA CYS A 318 -11.04 -0.55 -1.70
C CYS A 318 -12.41 -1.11 -1.26
N ALA A 319 -13.47 -0.50 -1.78
CA ALA A 319 -14.83 -1.04 -1.69
C ALA A 319 -15.25 -1.57 -3.07
N PRO A 320 -15.84 -2.78 -3.15
CA PRO A 320 -16.38 -3.29 -4.41
C PRO A 320 -17.55 -2.43 -4.89
N LYS A 321 -17.66 -2.21 -6.20
CA LYS A 321 -18.82 -1.58 -6.86
C LYS A 321 -19.66 -2.66 -7.54
N VAL A 322 -20.98 -2.51 -7.52
CA VAL A 322 -21.91 -3.40 -8.24
C VAL A 322 -22.17 -2.79 -9.62
N ILE A 323 -21.43 -3.20 -10.65
CA ILE A 323 -21.62 -2.71 -12.03
C ILE A 323 -21.31 -3.81 -13.07
N GLN A 324 -22.03 -3.82 -14.20
CA GLN A 324 -21.78 -4.72 -15.35
C GLN A 324 -20.72 -4.18 -16.34
N VAL A 325 -20.40 -2.88 -16.30
CA VAL A 325 -19.42 -2.21 -17.19
C VAL A 325 -18.73 -1.06 -16.43
N GLY A 326 -17.40 -0.99 -16.44
CA GLY A 326 -16.61 0.08 -15.79
C GLY A 326 -15.70 -0.39 -14.65
N SER A 327 -15.29 0.52 -13.76
CA SER A 327 -14.40 0.22 -12.62
C SER A 327 -15.05 -0.73 -11.61
N GLU A 328 -14.41 -1.86 -11.31
CA GLU A 328 -14.88 -2.88 -10.35
C GLU A 328 -14.75 -2.43 -8.88
N PHE A 329 -13.77 -1.58 -8.59
CA PHE A 329 -13.43 -1.19 -7.23
C PHE A 329 -13.35 0.33 -7.07
N GLN A 330 -13.67 0.82 -5.87
CA GLN A 330 -13.47 2.22 -5.47
C GLN A 330 -12.40 2.30 -4.39
N VAL A 331 -11.32 3.05 -4.64
CA VAL A 331 -10.30 3.32 -3.62
C VAL A 331 -10.90 4.18 -2.50
N ARG A 332 -10.89 3.66 -1.27
CA ARG A 332 -11.38 4.34 -0.05
C ARG A 332 -10.25 4.95 0.77
N SER A 333 -9.08 4.32 0.78
CA SER A 333 -7.91 4.81 1.48
C SER A 333 -6.63 4.33 0.82
N ARG A 334 -5.62 5.19 0.84
CA ARG A 334 -4.23 4.90 0.48
C ARG A 334 -3.40 4.88 1.75
N ILE A 335 -2.55 3.87 1.93
CA ILE A 335 -1.67 3.76 3.09
C ILE A 335 -0.25 3.48 2.58
N ASP A 336 0.69 4.38 2.84
CA ASP A 336 2.08 4.15 2.49
C ASP A 336 2.67 3.01 3.32
N VAL A 337 3.45 2.16 2.67
CA VAL A 337 4.19 1.06 3.32
C VAL A 337 5.30 1.60 4.23
N GLU A 338 5.76 2.83 3.99
CA GLU A 338 6.80 3.45 4.82
C GLU A 338 6.32 3.69 6.26
N GLY A 339 6.96 3.02 7.21
CA GLY A 339 6.58 3.07 8.62
C GLY A 339 5.24 2.39 8.90
N MET A 340 4.80 1.49 8.03
CA MET A 340 3.67 0.60 8.29
C MET A 340 4.07 -0.43 9.36
N LYS A 341 3.18 -0.65 10.33
CA LYS A 341 3.32 -1.68 11.37
C LYS A 341 2.17 -2.66 11.25
N VAL A 342 2.46 -3.96 11.27
CA VAL A 342 1.45 -5.02 11.22
C VAL A 342 1.55 -5.88 12.47
N ARG A 343 0.40 -6.17 13.09
CA ARG A 343 0.33 -6.96 14.32
C ARG A 343 -0.89 -7.88 14.31
N GLU A 344 -0.72 -9.10 14.79
CA GLU A 344 -1.84 -9.99 15.07
C GLU A 344 -2.66 -9.49 16.27
N LEU A 345 -3.98 -9.69 16.22
CA LEU A 345 -4.89 -9.32 17.29
C LEU A 345 -5.50 -10.59 17.90
N ASN A 346 -5.27 -10.77 19.20
CA ASN A 346 -5.92 -11.82 19.99
C ASN A 346 -7.33 -11.36 20.39
N ASP A 347 -8.24 -11.35 19.42
CA ASP A 347 -9.64 -10.96 19.61
C ASP A 347 -10.54 -12.20 19.69
N MET A 348 -11.25 -12.37 20.82
CA MET A 348 -12.17 -13.49 21.03
C MET A 348 -13.44 -13.40 20.18
N GLU A 349 -13.88 -12.20 19.79
CA GLU A 349 -15.06 -11.98 18.95
C GLU A 349 -14.71 -12.08 17.45
N PHE A 350 -13.47 -11.75 17.07
CA PHE A 350 -12.99 -11.78 15.69
C PHE A 350 -11.70 -12.61 15.58
N PRO A 351 -11.80 -13.95 15.49
CA PRO A 351 -10.63 -14.79 15.32
C PRO A 351 -9.92 -14.47 14.00
N HIS A 352 -8.60 -14.65 13.97
CA HIS A 352 -7.75 -14.37 12.81
C HIS A 352 -7.80 -12.91 12.34
N ALA A 353 -7.91 -11.98 13.30
CA ALA A 353 -7.84 -10.55 13.07
C ALA A 353 -6.39 -10.02 13.18
N PHE A 354 -6.08 -9.01 12.39
CA PHE A 354 -4.79 -8.33 12.41
C PHE A 354 -4.97 -6.83 12.18
N LEU A 355 -4.03 -6.08 12.73
CA LEU A 355 -3.96 -4.63 12.67
C LEU A 355 -2.92 -4.20 11.64
N VAL A 356 -3.30 -3.32 10.72
CA VAL A 356 -2.38 -2.64 9.81
C VAL A 356 -2.38 -1.15 10.15
N SER A 357 -1.27 -0.65 10.68
CA SER A 357 -1.10 0.74 11.09
C SER A 357 -0.09 1.46 10.20
N GLY A 358 -0.56 2.34 9.32
CA GLY A 358 0.29 3.31 8.63
C GLY A 358 0.56 4.56 9.46
N LYS A 359 1.23 5.57 8.87
CA LYS A 359 1.44 6.88 9.51
C LYS A 359 0.12 7.67 9.68
N GLN A 360 -0.73 7.65 8.66
CA GLN A 360 -1.93 8.48 8.59
C GLN A 360 -3.24 7.74 8.93
N ARG A 361 -3.23 6.40 8.88
CA ARG A 361 -4.43 5.56 9.00
C ARG A 361 -4.08 4.21 9.62
N THR A 362 -5.02 3.68 10.40
CA THR A 362 -4.95 2.36 11.02
C THR A 362 -6.22 1.56 10.71
N LEU A 363 -6.07 0.31 10.30
CA LEU A 363 -7.14 -0.59 9.89
C LEU A 363 -7.10 -1.90 10.70
N GLU A 364 -8.22 -2.23 11.35
CA GLU A 364 -8.48 -3.57 11.91
C GLU A 364 -9.16 -4.43 10.84
N LEU A 365 -8.51 -5.53 10.48
CA LEU A 365 -8.87 -6.40 9.37
C LEU A 365 -8.97 -7.84 9.86
N GLN A 366 -9.85 -8.61 9.23
CA GLN A 366 -10.02 -10.03 9.45
C GLN A 366 -9.92 -10.75 8.11
N ALA A 367 -9.20 -11.87 8.07
CA ALA A 367 -9.12 -12.71 6.88
C ALA A 367 -10.52 -13.15 6.43
N SER A 368 -10.76 -13.21 5.12
CA SER A 368 -12.08 -13.52 4.59
C SER A 368 -12.45 -15.00 4.81
N TRP A 369 -13.67 -15.28 5.24
CA TRP A 369 -14.13 -16.65 5.45
C TRP A 369 -14.52 -17.29 4.11
N VAL A 370 -13.57 -17.92 3.41
CA VAL A 370 -13.88 -18.78 2.25
C VAL A 370 -14.12 -20.21 2.73
N LEU A 371 -15.37 -20.50 3.13
CA LEU A 371 -16.04 -21.81 3.34
C LEU A 371 -15.31 -22.98 4.07
N PHE A 372 -14.04 -22.87 4.44
CA PHE A 372 -13.27 -23.87 5.16
C PHE A 372 -12.43 -23.18 6.25
N LEU A 373 -12.69 -23.50 7.51
CA LEU A 373 -12.07 -22.88 8.69
C LEU A 373 -10.52 -22.89 8.64
N CYS A 374 -9.91 -23.90 8.00
CA CYS A 374 -8.45 -23.99 7.85
C CYS A 374 -7.83 -22.93 6.92
N ARG A 375 -8.56 -22.40 5.93
CA ARG A 375 -8.00 -21.41 4.99
C ARG A 375 -7.82 -20.01 5.59
N SER A 376 -8.55 -19.69 6.67
CA SER A 376 -8.57 -18.34 7.24
C SER A 376 -7.28 -17.96 7.98
N GLN A 377 -6.71 -18.87 8.77
CA GLN A 377 -5.42 -18.67 9.43
C GLN A 377 -4.27 -18.62 8.41
N GLU A 378 -4.29 -19.51 7.42
CA GLU A 378 -3.30 -19.52 6.34
C GLU A 378 -3.35 -18.22 5.53
N GLU A 379 -4.55 -17.71 5.24
CA GLU A 379 -4.75 -16.45 4.53
C GLU A 379 -4.31 -15.25 5.37
N MET A 380 -4.61 -15.22 6.67
CA MET A 380 -4.08 -14.21 7.59
C MET A 380 -2.55 -14.22 7.60
N ASN A 381 -1.94 -15.39 7.78
CA ASN A 381 -0.49 -15.55 7.78
C ASN A 381 0.12 -15.14 6.43
N ALA A 382 -0.53 -15.46 5.31
CA ALA A 382 -0.10 -15.04 3.98
C ALA A 382 -0.17 -13.53 3.80
N TRP A 383 -1.21 -12.86 4.32
CA TRP A 383 -1.30 -11.40 4.32
C TRP A 383 -0.24 -10.76 5.20
N ILE A 384 -0.06 -11.21 6.44
CA ILE A 384 0.98 -10.71 7.37
C ILE A 384 2.36 -10.85 6.73
N LYS A 385 2.67 -12.02 6.15
CA LYS A 385 3.93 -12.27 5.44
C LYS A 385 4.11 -11.35 4.24
N ALA A 386 3.05 -11.12 3.46
CA ALA A 386 3.09 -10.20 2.32
C ALA A 386 3.37 -8.74 2.77
N PHE A 387 2.75 -8.29 3.86
CA PHE A 387 3.03 -6.97 4.43
C PHE A 387 4.46 -6.85 4.95
N GLN A 388 4.94 -7.84 5.71
CA GLN A 388 6.32 -7.87 6.22
C GLN A 388 7.31 -7.84 5.05
N CYS A 389 7.11 -8.66 4.02
CA CYS A 389 7.94 -8.64 2.82
C CYS A 389 7.94 -7.27 2.13
N ALA A 390 6.79 -6.60 2.02
CA ALA A 390 6.69 -5.27 1.44
C ALA A 390 7.44 -4.21 2.27
N ILE A 391 7.30 -4.27 3.60
CA ILE A 391 7.99 -3.39 4.55
C ILE A 391 9.51 -3.59 4.45
N ASP A 392 9.98 -4.84 4.55
CA ASP A 392 11.40 -5.20 4.47
C ASP A 392 12.02 -4.75 3.13
N ARG A 393 11.33 -4.97 2.01
CA ARG A 393 11.77 -4.52 0.68
C ARG A 393 11.90 -3.00 0.64
N LYS A 394 10.96 -2.27 1.26
CA LYS A 394 10.98 -0.80 1.33
C LYS A 394 12.12 -0.29 2.23
N GLU A 395 12.32 -0.91 3.38
CA GLU A 395 13.38 -0.56 4.33
C GLU A 395 14.77 -0.80 3.74
N LYS A 396 15.04 -1.97 3.17
CA LYS A 396 16.31 -2.27 2.47
C LYS A 396 16.60 -1.27 1.35
N ARG A 397 15.57 -0.83 0.61
CA ARG A 397 15.69 0.20 -0.43
C ARG A 397 15.96 1.60 0.16
N CYS A 398 15.45 1.89 1.34
CA CYS A 398 15.71 3.14 2.06
C CYS A 398 17.09 3.14 2.75
N GLU A 399 17.56 2.01 3.27
CA GLU A 399 18.90 1.84 3.85
C GLU A 399 19.99 1.98 2.79
N SER A 400 19.82 1.35 1.63
CA SER A 400 20.74 1.51 0.48
C SER A 400 20.77 2.94 -0.05
N PHE A 401 19.68 3.70 0.10
CA PHE A 401 19.62 5.13 -0.22
C PHE A 401 20.28 6.01 0.85
N LYS A 402 20.10 5.69 2.15
CA LYS A 402 20.75 6.41 3.27
C LYS A 402 22.25 6.17 3.30
N ALA A 403 22.69 4.94 3.04
CA ALA A 403 24.10 4.56 2.92
C ALA A 403 24.82 5.28 1.77
N ALA A 404 24.08 5.75 0.76
CA ALA A 404 24.62 6.51 -0.36
C ALA A 404 24.74 8.03 -0.10
N ILE A 405 24.17 8.57 0.98
CA ILE A 405 24.08 10.03 1.20
C ILE A 405 25.03 10.58 2.28
N GLN A 406 25.38 9.85 3.36
CA GLN A 406 26.59 10.05 4.21
C GLN A 406 26.48 9.25 5.52
N GLY A 407 27.64 8.93 6.09
CA GLY A 407 27.80 8.11 7.28
C GLY A 407 27.44 8.77 8.62
N SER A 408 27.34 7.88 9.61
CA SER A 408 27.16 8.12 11.05
C SER A 408 25.96 8.95 11.48
N GLU A 409 24.90 8.25 11.87
CA GLU A 409 24.18 8.59 13.09
C GLU A 409 23.67 7.32 13.78
N VAL A 410 23.90 7.27 15.09
CA VAL A 410 23.78 6.12 15.97
C VAL A 410 22.31 5.77 16.22
N VAL A 411 21.96 4.50 16.03
CA VAL A 411 20.66 3.94 16.41
C VAL A 411 20.65 3.74 17.93
N ILE A 412 19.85 4.52 18.65
CA ILE A 412 19.47 4.19 20.02
C ILE A 412 18.20 3.34 19.95
N GLN A 413 18.37 2.03 20.13
CA GLN A 413 17.28 1.15 20.54
C GLN A 413 17.05 1.35 22.03
N ASN A 414 15.81 1.65 22.42
CA ASN A 414 15.29 1.24 23.73
C ASN A 414 13.78 1.00 23.63
N SER A 415 13.42 -0.26 23.79
CA SER A 415 12.08 -0.80 23.97
C SER A 415 11.46 -0.29 25.28
N ASN A 416 10.17 0.07 25.21
CA ASN A 416 9.23 0.39 26.31
C ASN A 416 8.87 1.86 26.63
N GLN A 417 9.10 2.83 25.73
CA GLN A 417 8.65 4.23 25.91
C GLN A 417 7.88 4.84 24.72
N CYS A 418 7.20 4.00 23.91
CA CYS A 418 6.79 4.36 22.54
C CYS A 418 5.45 5.12 22.37
N GLN A 419 4.57 5.23 23.39
CA GLN A 419 3.24 5.85 23.17
C GLN A 419 3.21 7.38 23.29
N SER A 420 4.11 7.99 24.06
CA SER A 420 4.07 9.44 24.31
C SER A 420 4.74 10.27 23.20
N GLU A 421 5.73 9.71 22.50
CA GLU A 421 6.53 10.44 21.49
C GLU A 421 5.87 10.48 20.09
N GLU A 422 4.93 9.57 19.81
CA GLU A 422 4.20 9.50 18.53
C GLU A 422 2.85 10.25 18.57
N LEU A 423 2.44 10.81 19.72
CA LEU A 423 1.13 11.46 19.87
C LEU A 423 1.00 12.63 18.89
N GLY A 424 -0.03 12.60 18.05
CA GLY A 424 -0.27 13.60 17.00
C GLY A 424 0.65 13.49 15.77
N ARG A 425 1.73 12.71 15.83
CA ARG A 425 2.62 12.40 14.68
C ARG A 425 2.15 11.18 13.88
N ARG A 426 1.41 10.26 14.51
CA ARG A 426 0.78 9.09 13.87
C ARG A 426 -0.70 8.98 14.28
N ALA A 427 -1.53 8.44 13.38
CA ALA A 427 -2.92 8.13 13.69
C ALA A 427 -3.03 7.00 14.74
N PRO A 428 -3.84 7.17 15.81
CA PRO A 428 -3.97 6.15 16.85
C PRO A 428 -4.86 4.99 16.43
N GLN A 429 -4.67 3.84 17.09
CA GLN A 429 -5.69 2.79 17.09
C GLN A 429 -6.90 3.27 17.90
N TRP A 430 -8.10 3.14 17.33
CA TRP A 430 -9.33 3.59 17.99
C TRP A 430 -9.89 2.49 18.87
N VAL A 431 -10.30 2.85 20.09
CA VAL A 431 -11.00 1.90 20.95
C VAL A 431 -12.44 1.74 20.45
N ARG A 432 -12.88 0.49 20.27
CA ARG A 432 -14.24 0.16 19.81
C ARG A 432 -15.28 0.56 20.85
N ASP A 433 -16.43 1.07 20.39
CA ASP A 433 -17.48 1.63 21.28
C ASP A 433 -18.05 0.59 22.25
N LYS A 434 -18.11 -0.69 21.86
CA LYS A 434 -18.60 -1.79 22.70
C LYS A 434 -17.64 -2.17 23.82
N LEU A 435 -16.36 -1.83 23.70
CA LEU A 435 -15.35 -2.12 24.71
C LEU A 435 -15.34 -1.08 25.84
N VAL A 436 -16.17 -0.04 25.75
CA VAL A 436 -16.17 1.11 26.68
C VAL A 436 -17.59 1.52 27.06
N THR A 437 -17.89 1.50 28.35
CA THR A 437 -19.19 1.96 28.87
C THR A 437 -19.15 3.37 29.45
N MET A 438 -17.96 3.87 29.79
CA MET A 438 -17.74 5.15 30.44
C MET A 438 -16.70 6.04 29.74
N CYS A 439 -16.77 7.34 29.94
CA CYS A 439 -15.78 8.25 29.37
C CYS A 439 -14.38 7.96 29.93
N MET A 440 -13.41 7.67 29.06
CA MET A 440 -12.02 7.37 29.43
C MET A 440 -11.23 8.56 30.02
N ARG A 441 -11.89 9.69 30.29
CA ARG A 441 -11.31 10.88 30.92
C ARG A 441 -11.99 11.18 32.26
N CYS A 442 -13.26 11.56 32.23
CA CYS A 442 -14.01 11.87 33.45
C CYS A 442 -14.65 10.66 34.14
N LYS A 443 -14.52 9.44 33.59
CA LYS A 443 -15.00 8.17 34.18
C LYS A 443 -16.53 8.04 34.35
N GLU A 444 -17.27 9.04 33.93
CA GLU A 444 -18.74 9.06 33.96
C GLU A 444 -19.34 8.21 32.81
N PRO A 445 -20.41 7.44 33.05
CA PRO A 445 -21.02 6.55 32.07
C PRO A 445 -21.60 7.30 30.87
N PHE A 446 -21.54 6.67 29.70
CA PHE A 446 -22.20 7.19 28.50
C PHE A 446 -23.71 6.93 28.53
N ASN A 447 -24.49 7.84 27.94
CA ASN A 447 -25.93 7.63 27.72
C ASN A 447 -26.35 8.26 26.36
N ALA A 448 -27.40 7.73 25.75
CA ALA A 448 -27.74 8.05 24.34
C ALA A 448 -28.16 9.52 24.11
N ILE A 449 -28.59 10.23 25.16
CA ILE A 449 -29.25 11.54 25.04
C ILE A 449 -28.30 12.68 25.43
N THR A 450 -27.65 12.61 26.60
CA THR A 450 -26.87 13.72 27.17
C THR A 450 -25.35 13.49 27.13
N ARG A 451 -24.88 12.24 27.01
CA ARG A 451 -23.45 11.87 27.00
C ARG A 451 -23.11 10.91 25.86
N ARG A 452 -23.07 11.45 24.64
CA ARG A 452 -22.69 10.71 23.42
C ARG A 452 -21.18 10.41 23.41
N ARG A 453 -20.83 9.33 22.69
CA ARG A 453 -19.45 8.85 22.51
C ARG A 453 -18.73 9.63 21.40
N HIS A 454 -17.47 9.98 21.62
CA HIS A 454 -16.60 10.61 20.65
C HIS A 454 -15.19 10.03 20.74
N HIS A 455 -14.53 9.77 19.61
CA HIS A 455 -13.12 9.37 19.60
C HIS A 455 -12.19 10.57 19.60
N CYS A 456 -11.18 10.54 20.48
CA CYS A 456 -10.04 11.44 20.40
C CYS A 456 -9.18 11.08 19.19
N ARG A 457 -8.89 12.06 18.32
CA ARG A 457 -8.07 11.84 17.12
C ARG A 457 -6.58 11.62 17.44
N ALA A 458 -6.10 12.03 18.62
CA ALA A 458 -4.70 11.87 19.01
C ALA A 458 -4.41 10.52 19.68
N CYS A 459 -5.23 10.07 20.62
CA CYS A 459 -5.01 8.82 21.38
C CYS A 459 -6.02 7.69 21.11
N GLY A 460 -7.08 7.94 20.33
CA GLY A 460 -8.07 6.93 19.96
C GLY A 460 -9.09 6.57 21.05
N TYR A 461 -9.00 7.16 22.25
CA TYR A 461 -9.91 6.92 23.37
C TYR A 461 -11.34 7.40 23.11
N VAL A 462 -12.30 6.71 23.73
CA VAL A 462 -13.71 7.09 23.72
C VAL A 462 -13.99 8.05 24.87
N VAL A 463 -14.39 9.27 24.53
CA VAL A 463 -14.58 10.40 25.44
C VAL A 463 -15.92 11.08 25.21
N CYS A 464 -16.43 11.80 26.21
CA CYS A 464 -17.67 12.57 26.07
C CYS A 464 -17.40 13.93 25.40
N GLY A 465 -18.48 14.64 25.05
CA GLY A 465 -18.41 15.97 24.44
C GLY A 465 -17.53 16.92 25.27
N ARG A 466 -17.85 17.08 26.55
CA ARG A 466 -17.13 17.96 27.51
C ARG A 466 -15.64 17.65 27.59
N CYS A 467 -15.25 16.37 27.65
CA CYS A 467 -13.85 15.97 27.73
C CYS A 467 -13.09 16.10 26.40
N SER A 468 -13.76 16.51 25.31
CA SER A 468 -13.18 16.61 23.97
C SER A 468 -13.62 17.85 23.20
N GLU A 469 -13.94 18.95 23.90
CA GLU A 469 -14.30 20.23 23.27
C GLU A 469 -13.12 20.87 22.53
N TYR A 470 -11.91 20.40 22.79
CA TYR A 470 -10.66 20.93 22.28
C TYR A 470 -10.31 20.44 20.88
N LYS A 471 -9.55 21.26 20.16
CA LYS A 471 -8.96 20.91 18.87
C LYS A 471 -7.46 21.19 18.88
N ALA A 472 -6.66 20.23 18.42
CA ALA A 472 -5.21 20.39 18.26
C ALA A 472 -4.79 20.04 16.83
N GLU A 473 -3.72 20.66 16.35
CA GLU A 473 -3.12 20.34 15.06
C GLU A 473 -2.39 19.00 15.14
N LEU A 474 -2.73 18.07 14.23
CA LEU A 474 -2.11 16.74 14.20
C LEU A 474 -1.26 16.62 12.93
N GLN A 475 0.02 16.35 13.09
CA GLN A 475 1.00 16.24 12.01
C GLN A 475 0.64 15.13 11.02
N TYR A 476 0.09 14.01 11.47
CA TYR A 476 -0.35 12.94 10.57
C TYR A 476 -1.51 13.34 9.65
N ASP A 477 -2.29 14.37 10.01
CA ASP A 477 -3.43 14.87 9.23
C ASP A 477 -3.14 16.28 8.67
N LYS A 478 -1.89 16.48 8.20
CA LYS A 478 -1.45 17.73 7.56
C LYS A 478 -1.65 18.97 8.46
N ASN A 479 -1.44 18.82 9.76
CA ASN A 479 -1.64 19.85 10.78
C ASN A 479 -3.06 20.42 10.81
N ARG A 480 -4.08 19.67 10.37
CA ARG A 480 -5.47 20.11 10.48
C ARG A 480 -5.95 20.07 11.93
N PRO A 481 -6.78 21.04 12.36
CA PRO A 481 -7.31 21.08 13.73
C PRO A 481 -8.33 19.96 13.93
N ASN A 482 -7.98 18.99 14.77
CA ASN A 482 -8.73 17.77 15.00
C ASN A 482 -9.22 17.67 16.46
N ARG A 483 -10.39 17.06 16.67
CA ARG A 483 -10.97 16.87 18.01
C ARG A 483 -10.04 16.02 18.87
N VAL A 484 -9.61 16.57 20.00
CA VAL A 484 -8.75 15.86 20.96
C VAL A 484 -9.33 15.94 22.36
N CYS A 485 -8.97 14.98 23.20
CA CYS A 485 -9.32 15.04 24.61
C CYS A 485 -8.47 16.09 25.34
N VAL A 486 -8.94 16.53 26.51
CA VAL A 486 -8.27 17.56 27.33
C VAL A 486 -6.78 17.27 27.58
N GLU A 487 -6.43 16.04 27.93
CA GLU A 487 -5.04 15.64 28.18
C GLU A 487 -4.18 15.71 26.91
N CYS A 488 -4.69 15.25 25.76
CA CYS A 488 -3.97 15.34 24.50
C CYS A 488 -3.83 16.78 24.01
N PHE A 489 -4.83 17.63 24.24
CA PHE A 489 -4.74 19.06 23.92
C PHE A 489 -3.62 19.72 24.73
N THR A 490 -3.61 19.49 26.04
CA THR A 490 -2.57 20.01 26.95
C THR A 490 -1.18 19.54 26.53
N PHE A 491 -1.04 18.25 26.22
CA PHE A 491 0.24 17.67 25.78
C PHE A 491 0.71 18.24 24.43
N LEU A 492 -0.18 18.36 23.44
CA LEU A 492 0.18 18.77 22.08
C LEU A 492 0.42 20.28 21.95
N THR A 493 -0.25 21.09 22.76
CA THR A 493 -0.19 22.56 22.65
C THR A 493 0.61 23.22 23.76
N GLY A 494 0.91 22.51 24.85
CA GLY A 494 1.55 23.08 26.03
C GLY A 494 0.67 24.05 26.83
N HIS A 495 -0.60 24.25 26.45
CA HIS A 495 -1.52 25.11 27.18
C HIS A 495 -2.05 24.42 28.44
N LEU A 496 -1.63 24.92 29.60
CA LEU A 496 -2.21 24.57 30.89
C LEU A 496 -3.58 25.24 31.04
N LEU A 497 -4.64 24.46 31.03
CA LEU A 497 -5.99 24.94 31.32
C LEU A 497 -6.16 25.11 32.84
N PRO A 498 -6.97 26.10 33.31
CA PRO A 498 -7.31 26.23 34.73
C PRO A 498 -7.91 24.92 35.25
N ASP A 499 -7.36 24.42 36.35
CA ASP A 499 -7.72 23.15 36.96
C ASP A 499 -9.18 23.20 37.46
N ASP A 500 -10.10 22.65 36.67
CA ASP A 500 -11.48 22.44 37.09
C ASP A 500 -11.51 21.19 37.98
N GLN A 501 -11.09 21.37 39.25
CA GLN A 501 -11.09 20.43 40.38
C GLN A 501 -11.77 19.07 40.07
N HIS A 502 -11.04 18.15 39.45
CA HIS A 502 -11.40 16.73 39.40
C HIS A 502 -10.27 15.82 39.89
N GLY A 503 -9.37 16.36 40.71
CA GLY A 503 -8.56 15.59 41.63
C GLY A 503 -9.41 15.06 42.79
N LYS A 504 -10.35 14.15 42.53
CA LYS A 504 -10.93 13.33 43.60
C LYS A 504 -10.05 12.10 43.76
N ASN A 505 -9.52 11.95 44.98
CA ASN A 505 -8.73 10.84 45.51
C ASN A 505 -8.87 9.53 44.71
N LYS A 506 -7.73 8.96 44.29
CA LYS A 506 -7.64 7.63 43.69
C LYS A 506 -8.29 6.61 44.63
N SER A 507 -9.53 6.23 44.36
CA SER A 507 -10.23 5.15 45.05
C SER A 507 -9.62 3.80 44.62
N ILE A 508 -9.63 2.79 45.50
CA ILE A 508 -9.17 1.41 45.23
C ILE A 508 -9.76 0.82 43.92
N LEU A 509 -10.91 1.31 43.47
CA LEU A 509 -11.60 0.87 42.25
C LEU A 509 -11.08 1.55 40.96
N GLU A 510 -10.16 2.50 41.04
CA GLU A 510 -9.60 3.25 39.90
C GLU A 510 -8.39 2.56 39.25
N LYS A 511 -8.40 1.23 39.13
CA LYS A 511 -7.47 0.50 38.28
C LYS A 511 -8.14 0.25 36.92
N GLY A 512 -7.44 0.48 35.81
CA GLY A 512 -7.98 0.32 34.46
C GLY A 512 -7.90 -1.12 33.96
N SER A 513 -9.01 -1.67 33.50
CA SER A 513 -9.15 -3.07 33.06
C SER A 513 -8.05 -3.51 32.08
N ALA A 514 -7.77 -2.70 31.05
CA ALA A 514 -6.80 -3.04 30.01
C ALA A 514 -5.33 -3.08 30.49
N GLY A 515 -4.99 -2.28 31.51
CA GLY A 515 -3.65 -2.31 32.12
C GLY A 515 -3.43 -3.55 32.99
N ILE A 516 -4.51 -4.08 33.58
CA ILE A 516 -4.48 -5.22 34.49
C ILE A 516 -4.60 -6.55 33.74
N SER A 517 -5.40 -6.61 32.67
CA SER A 517 -5.56 -7.84 31.87
C SER A 517 -4.25 -8.33 31.24
N GLY A 518 -3.28 -7.46 30.99
CA GLY A 518 -1.94 -7.84 30.49
C GLY A 518 -1.07 -8.56 31.53
N GLN A 519 -1.45 -8.53 32.81
CA GLN A 519 -0.77 -9.19 33.94
C GLN A 519 -1.80 -9.87 34.86
N SER A 520 -2.88 -10.44 34.29
CA SER A 520 -3.92 -11.11 35.08
C SER A 520 -3.68 -12.61 35.20
N LEU A 521 -4.02 -13.19 36.35
CA LEU A 521 -4.12 -14.63 36.56
C LEU A 521 -5.26 -15.20 35.70
N MET A 522 -6.38 -14.48 35.64
CA MET A 522 -7.53 -14.83 34.81
C MET A 522 -8.32 -13.58 34.44
N CYS A 523 -8.73 -13.46 33.17
CA CYS A 523 -9.73 -12.48 32.74
C CYS A 523 -10.60 -12.99 31.59
N SER A 524 -11.90 -12.68 31.61
CA SER A 524 -12.84 -12.95 30.52
C SER A 524 -14.19 -12.27 30.80
N PHE A 525 -15.12 -12.37 29.83
CA PHE A 525 -16.52 -12.08 30.11
C PHE A 525 -17.16 -13.19 30.96
N LEU A 526 -17.99 -12.80 31.92
CA LEU A 526 -18.93 -13.67 32.63
C LEU A 526 -20.29 -12.96 32.77
N GLN A 527 -21.33 -13.72 33.03
CA GLN A 527 -22.64 -13.18 33.41
C GLN A 527 -22.83 -13.29 34.92
N LEU A 528 -23.10 -12.16 35.57
CA LEU A 528 -23.51 -12.10 36.97
C LEU A 528 -25.04 -12.12 37.06
N LEU A 529 -25.58 -13.18 37.65
CA LEU A 529 -27.01 -13.37 37.82
C LEU A 529 -27.48 -12.70 39.11
N ASP A 530 -28.60 -11.98 39.03
CA ASP A 530 -29.24 -11.34 40.19
C ASP A 530 -29.79 -12.39 41.18
N LYS A 531 -29.84 -12.05 42.47
CA LYS A 531 -30.32 -12.92 43.57
C LYS A 531 -31.77 -13.40 43.36
N ASN A 532 -32.54 -12.69 42.55
CA ASN A 532 -33.93 -13.00 42.21
C ASN A 532 -34.09 -13.76 40.88
N GLY A 533 -33.00 -14.09 40.18
CA GLY A 533 -33.03 -14.83 38.91
C GLY A 533 -33.69 -14.11 37.72
N LYS A 534 -34.14 -12.87 37.90
CA LYS A 534 -34.88 -12.07 36.90
C LYS A 534 -34.01 -11.16 36.04
N GLY A 535 -32.74 -10.98 36.39
CA GLY A 535 -31.79 -10.13 35.67
C GLY A 535 -30.40 -10.75 35.59
N SER A 536 -29.67 -10.46 34.52
CA SER A 536 -28.29 -10.88 34.29
C SER A 536 -27.48 -9.67 33.80
N MET A 537 -26.29 -9.45 34.37
CA MET A 537 -25.34 -8.44 33.92
C MET A 537 -24.11 -9.14 33.33
N ARG A 538 -23.87 -8.95 32.03
CA ARG A 538 -22.59 -9.34 31.41
C ARG A 538 -21.52 -8.33 31.82
N GLY A 539 -20.44 -8.80 32.44
CA GLY A 539 -19.31 -7.98 32.86
C GLY A 539 -17.98 -8.60 32.42
N TRP A 540 -16.92 -7.79 32.43
CA TRP A 540 -15.54 -8.22 32.25
C TRP A 540 -14.89 -8.44 33.62
N PHE A 541 -14.52 -9.67 33.92
CA PHE A 541 -14.01 -10.10 35.22
C PHE A 541 -12.50 -10.28 35.13
N VAL A 542 -11.76 -9.80 36.13
CA VAL A 542 -10.29 -9.85 36.16
C VAL A 542 -9.79 -10.18 37.56
N ILE A 543 -8.91 -11.18 37.66
CA ILE A 543 -8.06 -11.45 38.84
C ILE A 543 -6.63 -11.01 38.47
N PRO A 544 -6.12 -9.88 38.98
CA PRO A 544 -4.77 -9.40 38.73
C PRO A 544 -3.70 -10.33 39.34
N ARG A 545 -2.51 -10.44 38.75
CA ARG A 545 -1.37 -11.12 39.42
C ARG A 545 -0.77 -10.29 40.56
N ASP A 546 -0.83 -8.95 40.48
CA ASP A 546 -0.37 -8.02 41.52
C ASP A 546 -1.33 -7.93 42.72
N ASP A 547 -2.55 -8.45 42.57
CA ASP A 547 -3.60 -8.45 43.59
C ASP A 547 -4.50 -9.70 43.41
N PRO A 548 -3.95 -10.91 43.60
CA PRO A 548 -4.62 -12.17 43.24
C PRO A 548 -5.81 -12.49 44.16
N LEU A 549 -5.92 -11.80 45.29
CA LEU A 549 -6.97 -12.00 46.28
C LEU A 549 -8.25 -11.23 45.98
N VAL A 550 -8.31 -10.46 44.87
CA VAL A 550 -9.45 -9.60 44.56
C VAL A 550 -9.93 -9.84 43.12
N LEU A 551 -11.22 -10.11 42.97
CA LEU A 551 -11.91 -10.19 41.70
C LEU A 551 -12.51 -8.84 41.34
N TYR A 552 -11.97 -8.20 40.31
CA TYR A 552 -12.49 -6.93 39.79
C TYR A 552 -13.53 -7.18 38.71
N VAL A 553 -14.67 -6.49 38.80
CA VAL A 553 -15.77 -6.59 37.85
C VAL A 553 -15.92 -5.25 37.13
N TYR A 554 -15.66 -5.25 35.83
CA TYR A 554 -15.81 -4.11 34.94
C TYR A 554 -17.07 -4.28 34.09
N ALA A 555 -17.68 -3.16 33.68
CA ALA A 555 -18.78 -3.22 32.72
C ALA A 555 -18.25 -3.52 31.30
N ALA A 556 -17.01 -3.12 30.97
CA ALA A 556 -16.34 -3.48 29.73
C ALA A 556 -14.79 -3.59 29.87
N PRO A 557 -14.10 -4.29 28.95
CA PRO A 557 -12.67 -4.61 29.06
C PRO A 557 -11.70 -3.42 28.97
N GLN A 558 -12.16 -2.25 28.51
CA GLN A 558 -11.34 -1.04 28.41
C GLN A 558 -11.78 0.04 29.42
N ASP A 559 -12.66 -0.30 30.36
CA ASP A 559 -13.09 0.64 31.39
C ASP A 559 -11.97 0.95 32.39
N VAL A 560 -11.82 2.23 32.74
CA VAL A 560 -10.75 2.76 33.61
C VAL A 560 -11.11 2.70 35.11
N LYS A 561 -12.27 2.14 35.45
CA LYS A 561 -12.78 1.99 36.80
C LYS A 561 -13.63 0.73 36.91
N ALA A 562 -13.39 -0.09 37.93
CA ALA A 562 -14.22 -1.25 38.21
C ALA A 562 -15.61 -0.83 38.70
N HIS A 563 -16.64 -1.56 38.27
CA HIS A 563 -18.00 -1.41 38.77
C HIS A 563 -18.09 -1.89 40.22
N THR A 564 -17.45 -3.02 40.54
CA THR A 564 -17.30 -3.55 41.89
C THR A 564 -16.05 -4.40 42.01
N SER A 565 -15.61 -4.68 43.23
CA SER A 565 -14.52 -5.59 43.57
C SER A 565 -15.00 -6.59 44.62
N ILE A 566 -14.68 -7.87 44.45
CA ILE A 566 -15.04 -8.94 45.38
C ILE A 566 -13.73 -9.49 45.97
N PRO A 567 -13.48 -9.31 47.28
CA PRO A 567 -12.34 -9.97 47.93
C PRO A 567 -12.60 -11.48 47.94
N LEU A 568 -11.70 -12.26 47.36
CA LEU A 568 -11.88 -13.70 47.19
C LEU A 568 -11.49 -14.51 48.44
N LEU A 569 -10.69 -13.93 49.34
CA LEU A 569 -10.22 -14.63 50.53
C LEU A 569 -11.38 -15.18 51.37
N GLY A 570 -11.42 -16.49 51.55
CA GLY A 570 -12.46 -17.19 52.31
C GLY A 570 -13.79 -17.40 51.58
N TYR A 571 -13.88 -17.16 50.28
CA TYR A 571 -15.01 -17.60 49.46
C TYR A 571 -14.91 -19.08 49.10
N GLN A 572 -16.03 -19.79 49.15
CA GLN A 572 -16.15 -21.15 48.63
C GLN A 572 -16.75 -21.14 47.23
N VAL A 573 -16.09 -21.80 46.29
CA VAL A 573 -16.61 -22.00 44.94
C VAL A 573 -17.47 -23.28 44.93
N LYS A 574 -18.76 -23.15 44.58
CA LYS A 574 -19.70 -24.28 44.49
C LYS A 574 -20.19 -24.47 43.06
N GLU A 575 -20.13 -25.72 42.60
CA GLU A 575 -20.75 -26.13 41.36
C GLU A 575 -22.26 -26.37 41.56
N MET A 576 -23.08 -25.91 40.62
CA MET A 576 -24.52 -26.15 40.64
C MET A 576 -24.86 -27.46 39.90
N PRO A 577 -25.91 -28.20 40.31
CA PRO A 577 -26.32 -29.44 39.65
C PRO A 577 -26.61 -29.25 38.16
N GLN A 578 -26.28 -30.25 37.33
CA GLN A 578 -26.28 -30.26 35.85
C GLN A 578 -27.63 -30.02 35.13
N SER A 579 -28.67 -29.49 35.80
CA SER A 579 -29.99 -29.30 35.18
C SER A 579 -30.14 -28.02 34.34
N ASP A 580 -29.11 -27.18 34.24
CA ASP A 580 -29.16 -25.87 33.58
C ASP A 580 -28.05 -25.76 32.54
N THR A 581 -28.41 -25.45 31.28
CA THR A 581 -27.51 -25.39 30.11
C THR A 581 -26.55 -24.20 30.12
N ARG A 582 -26.45 -23.47 31.23
CA ARG A 582 -25.82 -22.14 31.33
C ARG A 582 -24.49 -22.11 32.09
N HIS A 583 -23.81 -23.25 32.22
CA HIS A 583 -22.47 -23.38 32.83
C HIS A 583 -22.29 -22.50 34.09
N ILE A 584 -23.17 -22.71 35.08
CA ILE A 584 -23.33 -21.85 36.26
C ILE A 584 -22.47 -22.35 37.43
N PHE A 585 -21.88 -21.43 38.18
CA PHE A 585 -21.20 -21.68 39.46
C PHE A 585 -21.47 -20.55 40.47
N GLN A 586 -21.26 -20.82 41.75
CA GLN A 586 -21.53 -19.86 42.83
C GLN A 586 -20.30 -19.58 43.68
N LEU A 587 -20.13 -18.32 44.06
CA LEU A 587 -19.19 -17.88 45.08
C LEU A 587 -19.98 -17.63 46.38
N VAL A 588 -19.65 -18.37 47.43
CA VAL A 588 -20.38 -18.34 48.70
C VAL A 588 -19.45 -17.98 49.85
N GLN A 589 -19.75 -16.90 50.56
CA GLN A 589 -19.11 -16.56 51.82
C GLN A 589 -20.16 -16.05 52.82
N SER A 590 -20.39 -16.82 53.88
CA SER A 590 -21.41 -16.51 54.89
C SER A 590 -22.80 -16.24 54.27
N LYS A 591 -23.27 -14.98 54.26
CA LYS A 591 -24.56 -14.55 53.68
C LYS A 591 -24.44 -13.96 52.27
N GLN A 592 -23.23 -13.84 51.72
CA GLN A 592 -22.98 -13.32 50.38
C GLN A 592 -22.91 -14.48 49.39
N ILE A 593 -23.75 -14.41 48.35
CA ILE A 593 -23.81 -15.39 47.26
C ILE A 593 -23.76 -14.60 45.95
N TYR A 594 -22.76 -14.90 45.12
CA TYR A 594 -22.68 -14.42 43.74
C TYR A 594 -22.86 -15.62 42.81
N THR A 595 -23.83 -15.55 41.90
CA THR A 595 -24.07 -16.60 40.92
C THR A 595 -23.52 -16.14 39.57
N LEU A 596 -22.54 -16.87 39.04
CA LEU A 596 -21.83 -16.55 37.81
C LEU A 596 -22.12 -17.61 36.75
N ALA A 597 -22.25 -17.20 35.49
CA ALA A 597 -22.43 -18.08 34.35
C ALA A 597 -21.34 -17.82 33.31
N ALA A 598 -20.68 -18.90 32.87
CA ALA A 598 -19.69 -18.88 31.80
C ALA A 598 -20.31 -19.26 30.46
N GLU A 599 -19.62 -18.91 29.37
CA GLU A 599 -20.08 -19.23 28.01
C GLU A 599 -19.83 -20.69 27.63
N THR A 600 -18.79 -21.32 28.19
CA THR A 600 -18.43 -22.71 27.94
C THR A 600 -18.10 -23.44 29.24
N GLU A 601 -18.22 -24.77 29.24
CA GLU A 601 -17.83 -25.60 30.39
C GLU A 601 -16.34 -25.47 30.71
N ASP A 602 -15.47 -25.45 29.69
CA ASP A 602 -14.03 -25.25 29.88
C ASP A 602 -13.70 -23.89 30.53
N LEU A 603 -14.46 -22.85 30.18
CA LEU A 603 -14.29 -21.53 30.78
C LEU A 603 -14.77 -21.51 32.23
N LYS A 604 -15.88 -22.18 32.54
CA LYS A 604 -16.37 -22.37 33.91
C LYS A 604 -15.31 -23.08 34.76
N GLN A 605 -14.77 -24.20 34.31
CA GLN A 605 -13.79 -24.98 35.07
C GLN A 605 -12.52 -24.17 35.37
N ARG A 606 -12.01 -23.43 34.38
CA ARG A 606 -10.86 -22.53 34.58
C ARG A 606 -11.13 -21.43 35.60
N TRP A 607 -12.30 -20.78 35.54
CA TRP A 607 -12.69 -19.76 36.53
C TRP A 607 -12.86 -20.31 37.93
N MET A 608 -13.47 -21.49 38.07
CA MET A 608 -13.64 -22.16 39.35
C MET A 608 -12.29 -22.48 39.98
N LYS A 609 -11.33 -22.98 39.19
CA LYS A 609 -9.95 -23.24 39.65
C LYS A 609 -9.24 -21.96 40.09
N ALA A 610 -9.22 -20.94 39.23
CA ALA A 610 -8.54 -19.68 39.50
C ALA A 610 -9.08 -18.97 40.76
N ILE A 611 -10.40 -18.96 40.96
CA ILE A 611 -11.02 -18.36 42.14
C ILE A 611 -10.78 -19.20 43.39
N ALA A 612 -10.80 -20.53 43.29
CA ALA A 612 -10.50 -21.40 44.43
C ALA A 612 -9.06 -21.19 44.93
N GLN A 613 -8.08 -21.14 44.01
CA GLN A 613 -6.68 -20.87 44.33
C GLN A 613 -6.52 -19.50 45.03
N ALA A 614 -7.12 -18.45 44.45
CA ALA A 614 -7.14 -17.12 45.03
C ALA A 614 -7.83 -17.05 46.41
N ALA A 615 -8.90 -17.83 46.61
CA ALA A 615 -9.64 -17.84 47.87
C ALA A 615 -8.89 -18.54 49.02
N HIS A 616 -7.99 -19.47 48.68
CA HIS A 616 -7.12 -20.19 49.62
C HIS A 616 -5.77 -19.52 49.86
N GLY A 617 -5.41 -18.51 49.06
CA GLY A 617 -4.16 -17.75 49.21
C GLY A 617 -2.92 -18.53 48.76
N GLU A 618 -3.07 -19.46 47.82
CA GLU A 618 -1.96 -20.23 47.25
C GLU A 618 -1.28 -19.40 46.14
N GLU A 619 0.02 -19.09 46.29
CA GLU A 619 0.85 -18.46 45.26
C GLU A 619 1.32 -19.51 44.24
N ASP A 620 1.15 -19.23 42.94
CA ASP A 620 1.41 -20.17 41.86
C ASP A 620 2.87 -20.05 41.36
N ASP A 621 3.75 -20.96 41.82
CA ASP A 621 5.15 -21.11 41.38
C ASP A 621 5.31 -21.86 40.04
N SER A 622 4.22 -22.16 39.31
CA SER A 622 4.23 -23.16 38.22
C SER A 622 3.96 -22.67 36.79
N PHE A 623 4.27 -21.41 36.47
CA PHE A 623 4.02 -20.85 35.12
C PHE A 623 5.27 -20.40 34.33
N ASP A 624 6.47 -20.90 34.66
CA ASP A 624 7.72 -20.59 33.95
C ASP A 624 8.12 -21.60 32.84
N GLU A 625 7.24 -22.52 32.46
CA GLU A 625 7.45 -23.33 31.24
C GLU A 625 6.24 -23.21 30.33
N LEU A 626 6.38 -22.41 29.28
CA LEU A 626 5.94 -22.63 27.89
C LEU A 626 5.98 -21.29 27.14
N ASP A 627 7.18 -20.93 26.67
CA ASP A 627 7.41 -19.95 25.59
C ASP A 627 6.94 -20.50 24.23
#